data_AF-A0A9P7E8Y3-F1
#
_entry.id   AF-A0A9P7E8Y3-F1
#
_cell.length_a   1.000
_cell.length_b   1.000
_cell.length_c   1.000
_cell.angle_alpha   90.00
_cell.angle_beta   90.00
_cell.angle_gamma   90.00
#
_symmetry.space_group_name_H-M   'P 1'
#
loop_
_entity.id
_entity.type
_entity.pdbx_description
1 polymer ?
#
loop_
_entity_poly.entity_id
_entity_poly.type
_entity_poly.pdbx_seq_one_letter_code
_entity_poly.pdbx_strand_id
1 'polypeptide(L)'
;MGCRRPGLRIVGYEMGKRDSQDLYKNGGLISVTSRILIVDVLQSDIPTELIMGIIILHAEKVTALSLEAFIVRLYREKNKAGFLKAFSDQPEHITSGMSPLKNIMKELQLRRVHIYPRFHEDVKKTLETRKVDAIEFYQHLTEPMEAIHHAIVQYMTVTLSELKRSNKILELDDLNVESAYFHSFDAVVRRQLDPVWHKVGP
;
A
#
# COMPACT_ATOMS: atom_id res chain seq x y z
N MET A 1 -21.61 -10.94 -5.14
CA MET A 1 -20.63 -10.59 -6.19
C MET A 1 -19.99 -11.88 -6.68
N GLY A 2 -20.46 -12.43 -7.80
CA GLY A 2 -19.99 -13.73 -8.28
C GLY A 2 -20.35 -13.91 -9.74
N CYS A 3 -19.49 -13.46 -10.64
CA CYS A 3 -19.62 -13.79 -12.06
C CYS A 3 -19.29 -15.28 -12.19
N ARG A 4 -20.31 -16.16 -12.13
CA ARG A 4 -20.10 -17.62 -12.18
C ARG A 4 -19.54 -18.11 -13.52
N ARG A 5 -19.72 -17.37 -14.63
CA ARG A 5 -19.10 -17.64 -15.93
C ARG A 5 -18.88 -16.33 -16.71
N PRO A 6 -17.68 -16.03 -17.23
CA PRO A 6 -16.47 -16.87 -17.20
C PRO A 6 -15.62 -16.73 -15.92
N GLY A 7 -16.10 -16.08 -14.85
CA GLY A 7 -15.30 -15.92 -13.63
C GLY A 7 -14.23 -14.83 -13.73
N LEU A 8 -13.39 -14.75 -12.69
CA LEU A 8 -12.16 -13.96 -12.70
C LEU A 8 -11.09 -14.77 -13.44
N ARG A 9 -10.50 -14.20 -14.48
CA ARG A 9 -9.42 -14.84 -15.25
C ARG A 9 -8.12 -14.07 -15.05
N ILE A 10 -7.00 -14.77 -14.98
CA ILE A 10 -5.70 -14.18 -14.64
C ILE A 10 -4.85 -14.16 -15.91
N VAL A 11 -4.28 -12.98 -16.23
CA VAL A 11 -3.30 -12.83 -17.29
C VAL A 11 -1.90 -12.87 -16.67
N GLY A 12 -1.17 -13.94 -16.97
CA GLY A 12 0.22 -14.12 -16.57
C GLY A 12 1.20 -13.79 -17.69
N TYR A 13 2.49 -13.70 -17.36
CA TYR A 13 3.56 -13.41 -18.33
C TYR A 13 3.73 -14.50 -19.39
N GLU A 14 3.40 -15.75 -19.04
CA GLU A 14 3.52 -16.91 -19.93
C GLU A 14 2.40 -17.00 -20.99
N MET A 15 1.38 -16.14 -20.89
CA MET A 15 0.25 -16.15 -21.81
C MET A 15 0.65 -15.55 -23.16
N GLY A 16 0.41 -16.28 -24.24
CA GLY A 16 0.69 -15.79 -25.59
C GLY A 16 -0.16 -14.55 -25.92
N LYS A 17 0.41 -13.61 -26.69
CA LYS A 17 -0.26 -12.35 -27.06
C LYS A 17 -1.65 -12.56 -27.68
N ARG A 18 -1.79 -13.57 -28.56
CA ARG A 18 -3.07 -13.89 -29.20
C ARG A 18 -4.11 -14.39 -28.20
N ASP A 19 -3.70 -15.25 -27.27
CA ASP A 19 -4.59 -15.77 -26.22
C ASP A 19 -5.06 -14.66 -25.28
N SER A 20 -4.15 -13.74 -24.91
CA SER A 20 -4.49 -12.54 -24.11
C SER A 20 -5.50 -11.64 -24.84
N GLN A 21 -5.29 -11.36 -26.13
CA GLN A 21 -6.25 -10.57 -26.93
C GLN A 21 -7.62 -11.23 -27.01
N ASP A 22 -7.67 -12.54 -27.26
CA ASP A 22 -8.93 -13.28 -27.33
C ASP A 22 -9.62 -13.31 -25.95
N LEU A 23 -8.85 -13.40 -24.86
CA LEU A 23 -9.36 -13.26 -23.49
C LEU A 23 -10.02 -11.89 -23.24
N TYR A 24 -9.38 -10.81 -23.67
CA TYR A 24 -9.91 -9.44 -23.56
C TYR A 24 -11.20 -9.26 -24.37
N LYS A 25 -11.23 -9.75 -25.62
CA LYS A 25 -12.41 -9.66 -26.50
C LYS A 25 -13.61 -10.44 -25.96
N ASN A 26 -13.37 -11.58 -25.31
CA ASN A 26 -14.42 -12.37 -24.68
C ASN A 26 -15.08 -11.66 -23.47
N GLY A 27 -14.48 -10.58 -22.97
CA GLY A 27 -15.04 -9.77 -21.88
C GLY A 27 -15.14 -10.52 -20.55
N GLY A 28 -15.56 -9.82 -19.49
CA GLY A 28 -15.67 -10.39 -18.13
C GLY A 28 -14.65 -9.78 -17.15
N LEU A 29 -14.41 -10.45 -16.02
CA LEU A 29 -13.47 -9.99 -15.00
C LEU A 29 -12.07 -10.54 -15.28
N ILE A 30 -11.09 -9.64 -15.31
CA ILE A 30 -9.70 -9.99 -15.61
C ILE A 30 -8.80 -9.39 -14.53
N SER A 31 -7.96 -10.23 -13.96
CA SER A 31 -6.87 -9.85 -13.06
C SER A 31 -5.58 -9.83 -13.85
N VAL A 32 -4.88 -8.71 -13.82
CA VAL A 32 -3.65 -8.48 -14.59
C VAL A 32 -2.71 -7.62 -13.77
N THR A 33 -1.41 -7.84 -13.91
CA THR A 33 -0.40 -6.99 -13.25
C THR A 33 -0.24 -5.67 -14.01
N SER A 34 0.12 -4.59 -13.31
CA SER A 34 0.31 -3.27 -13.91
C SER A 34 1.32 -3.28 -15.06
N ARG A 35 2.38 -4.09 -14.96
CA ARG A 35 3.42 -4.22 -15.99
C ARG A 35 2.90 -4.87 -17.28
N ILE A 36 2.03 -5.87 -17.19
CA ILE A 36 1.42 -6.49 -18.38
C ILE A 36 0.39 -5.52 -18.98
N LEU A 37 -0.50 -4.97 -18.14
CA LEU A 37 -1.57 -4.10 -18.59
C LEU A 37 -1.06 -2.87 -19.34
N ILE A 38 0.04 -2.25 -18.88
CA ILE A 38 0.59 -1.08 -19.58
C ILE A 38 1.07 -1.42 -20.99
N VAL A 39 1.73 -2.57 -21.17
CA VAL A 39 2.21 -3.01 -22.49
C VAL A 39 1.02 -3.27 -23.41
N ASP A 40 0.00 -3.97 -22.92
CA ASP A 40 -1.21 -4.30 -23.69
C ASP A 40 -1.98 -3.04 -24.11
N VAL A 41 -2.05 -2.02 -23.24
CA VAL A 41 -2.71 -0.73 -23.55
C VAL A 41 -1.90 0.06 -24.59
N LEU A 42 -0.57 0.10 -24.47
CA LEU A 42 0.31 0.80 -25.41
C LEU A 42 0.32 0.15 -26.79
N GLN A 43 0.34 -1.19 -26.84
CA GLN A 43 0.28 -1.96 -28.09
C GLN A 43 -1.13 -2.01 -28.69
N SER A 44 -2.13 -1.43 -28.01
CA SER A 44 -3.54 -1.48 -28.40
C SER A 44 -4.09 -2.91 -28.55
N ASP A 45 -3.56 -3.84 -27.74
CA ASP A 45 -4.02 -5.23 -27.67
C ASP A 45 -5.34 -5.34 -26.90
N ILE A 46 -5.60 -4.39 -25.99
CA ILE A 46 -6.86 -4.25 -25.27
C ILE A 46 -7.65 -3.03 -25.77
N PRO A 47 -8.92 -3.21 -26.19
CA PRO A 47 -9.78 -2.09 -26.59
C PRO A 47 -10.18 -1.27 -25.36
N THR A 48 -9.40 -0.21 -25.08
CA THR A 48 -9.48 0.56 -23.83
C THR A 48 -10.84 1.27 -23.68
N GLU A 49 -11.44 1.68 -24.80
CA GLU A 49 -12.77 2.27 -24.89
C GLU A 49 -13.90 1.32 -24.44
N LEU A 50 -13.71 0.00 -24.52
CA LEU A 50 -14.70 -0.99 -24.13
C LEU A 50 -14.59 -1.42 -22.65
N ILE A 51 -13.57 -0.94 -21.93
CA ILE A 51 -13.36 -1.27 -20.52
C ILE A 51 -14.45 -0.60 -19.66
N MET A 52 -15.33 -1.41 -19.06
CA MET A 52 -16.39 -0.91 -18.17
C MET A 52 -15.85 -0.22 -16.92
N GLY A 53 -14.73 -0.70 -16.39
CA GLY A 53 -14.06 -0.04 -15.28
C GLY A 53 -12.81 -0.78 -14.80
N ILE A 54 -12.03 -0.08 -14.00
CA ILE A 54 -10.78 -0.59 -13.42
C ILE A 54 -10.88 -0.55 -11.90
N ILE A 55 -10.37 -1.61 -11.25
CA ILE A 55 -10.20 -1.68 -9.81
C ILE A 55 -8.71 -1.79 -9.53
N ILE A 56 -8.17 -0.82 -8.78
CA ILE A 56 -6.78 -0.82 -8.34
C ILE A 56 -6.73 -1.29 -6.89
N LEU A 57 -5.86 -2.26 -6.61
CA LEU A 57 -5.55 -2.71 -5.26
C LEU A 57 -4.27 -2.01 -4.78
N HIS A 58 -4.07 -1.94 -3.46
CA HIS A 58 -2.88 -1.31 -2.86
C HIS A 58 -2.67 0.14 -3.29
N ALA A 59 -3.74 0.94 -3.26
CA ALA A 59 -3.73 2.33 -3.71
C ALA A 59 -2.73 3.22 -2.95
N GLU A 60 -2.33 2.82 -1.74
CA GLU A 60 -1.30 3.47 -0.94
C GLU A 60 0.08 3.51 -1.60
N LYS A 61 0.36 2.60 -2.54
CA LYS A 61 1.63 2.53 -3.27
C LYS A 61 1.67 3.43 -4.51
N VAL A 62 0.54 4.03 -4.87
CA VAL A 62 0.44 4.85 -6.08
C VAL A 62 1.16 6.18 -5.88
N THR A 63 2.13 6.42 -6.75
CA THR A 63 2.89 7.68 -6.83
C THR A 63 2.77 8.26 -8.24
N ALA A 64 3.20 9.50 -8.44
CA ALA A 64 3.16 10.15 -9.76
C ALA A 64 3.99 9.43 -10.84
N LEU A 65 4.96 8.58 -10.43
CA LEU A 65 5.83 7.79 -11.31
C LEU A 65 5.41 6.32 -11.38
N SER A 66 4.34 5.93 -10.69
CA SER A 66 3.84 4.56 -10.70
C SER A 66 3.22 4.18 -12.04
N LEU A 67 3.28 2.89 -12.37
CA LEU A 67 2.67 2.37 -13.60
C LEU A 67 1.15 2.53 -13.57
N GLU A 68 0.55 2.39 -12.39
CA GLU A 68 -0.88 2.54 -12.15
C GLU A 68 -1.36 3.95 -12.50
N ALA A 69 -0.62 4.99 -12.07
CA ALA A 69 -0.93 6.37 -12.43
C ALA A 69 -0.86 6.58 -13.96
N PHE A 70 0.13 5.97 -14.62
CA PHE A 70 0.25 6.08 -16.07
C PHE A 70 -0.87 5.35 -16.83
N ILE A 71 -1.23 4.12 -16.39
CA ILE A 71 -2.36 3.35 -16.92
C ILE A 71 -3.65 4.15 -16.79
N VAL A 72 -3.90 4.79 -15.63
CA VAL A 72 -5.10 5.60 -15.42
C VAL A 72 -5.17 6.78 -16.40
N ARG A 73 -4.05 7.45 -16.68
CA ARG A 73 -4.01 8.55 -17.66
C ARG A 73 -4.39 8.07 -19.07
N LEU A 74 -3.79 6.97 -19.53
CA LEU A 74 -4.11 6.38 -20.85
C LEU A 74 -5.56 5.89 -20.92
N TYR A 75 -6.03 5.24 -19.84
CA TYR A 75 -7.41 4.79 -19.72
C TYR A 75 -8.39 5.95 -19.86
N ARG A 76 -8.13 7.08 -19.20
CA ARG A 76 -9.01 8.25 -19.17
C ARG A 76 -8.97 9.09 -20.43
N GLU A 77 -7.87 9.02 -21.19
CA GLU A 77 -7.76 9.61 -22.51
C GLU A 77 -8.72 8.95 -23.51
N LYS A 78 -8.76 7.60 -23.53
CA LYS A 78 -9.60 6.83 -24.45
C LYS A 78 -11.01 6.54 -23.91
N ASN A 79 -11.19 6.49 -22.60
CA ASN A 79 -12.44 6.05 -21.96
C ASN A 79 -12.91 7.02 -20.86
N LYS A 80 -13.97 7.77 -21.18
CA LYS A 80 -14.61 8.73 -20.28
C LYS A 80 -15.80 8.17 -19.50
N ALA A 81 -16.34 7.03 -19.92
CA ALA A 81 -17.57 6.47 -19.37
C ALA A 81 -17.33 5.45 -18.24
N GLY A 82 -16.24 4.68 -18.32
CA GLY A 82 -15.99 3.62 -17.38
C GLY A 82 -15.55 4.09 -15.99
N PHE A 83 -15.84 3.28 -14.98
CA PHE A 83 -15.57 3.63 -13.59
C PHE A 83 -14.13 3.32 -13.19
N LEU A 84 -13.64 4.01 -12.17
CA LEU A 84 -12.36 3.68 -11.53
C LEU A 84 -12.58 3.63 -10.03
N LYS A 85 -12.16 2.54 -9.40
CA LYS A 85 -12.19 2.35 -7.95
C LYS A 85 -10.82 1.92 -7.48
N ALA A 86 -10.45 2.33 -6.28
CA ALA A 86 -9.19 1.96 -5.67
C ALA A 86 -9.43 1.54 -4.22
N PHE A 87 -8.71 0.51 -3.79
CA PHE A 87 -8.76 -0.01 -2.43
C PHE A 87 -7.37 0.09 -1.79
N SER A 88 -7.35 0.41 -0.51
CA SER A 88 -6.17 0.41 0.34
C SER A 88 -6.56 -0.15 1.70
N ASP A 89 -5.70 -0.98 2.26
CA ASP A 89 -5.82 -1.59 3.58
C ASP A 89 -4.74 -1.12 4.56
N GLN A 90 -3.82 -0.25 4.12
CA GLN A 90 -2.72 0.28 4.94
C GLN A 90 -2.82 1.82 5.07
N PRO A 91 -3.72 2.35 5.91
CA PRO A 91 -3.91 3.79 6.08
C PRO A 91 -2.66 4.50 6.61
N GLU A 92 -1.75 3.79 7.30
CA GLU A 92 -0.52 4.32 7.88
C GLU A 92 0.43 4.90 6.81
N HIS A 93 0.40 4.36 5.59
CA HIS A 93 1.19 4.90 4.47
C HIS A 93 0.64 6.22 3.93
N ILE A 94 -0.61 6.55 4.27
CA ILE A 94 -1.33 7.74 3.81
C ILE A 94 -1.34 8.84 4.90
N THR A 95 -0.71 8.62 6.05
CA THR A 95 -0.61 9.63 7.11
C THR A 95 0.68 10.45 7.06
N SER A 96 1.72 9.99 6.35
CA SER A 96 3.06 10.59 6.41
C SER A 96 3.45 11.44 5.18
N GLY A 97 3.88 12.68 5.44
CA GLY A 97 4.39 13.63 4.43
C GLY A 97 3.35 14.64 3.93
N MET A 98 3.69 15.35 2.85
CA MET A 98 2.86 16.44 2.31
C MET A 98 1.66 15.90 1.51
N SER A 99 0.51 15.81 2.18
CA SER A 99 -0.80 15.48 1.57
C SER A 99 -0.83 14.22 0.68
N PRO A 100 -0.36 13.06 1.16
CA PRO A 100 -0.29 11.82 0.37
C PRO A 100 -1.65 11.38 -0.21
N LEU A 101 -2.74 11.50 0.57
CA LEU A 101 -4.09 11.17 0.08
C LEU A 101 -4.49 12.01 -1.14
N LYS A 102 -4.22 13.31 -1.09
CA LYS A 102 -4.51 14.24 -2.19
C LYS A 102 -3.72 13.86 -3.44
N ASN A 103 -2.47 13.45 -3.27
CA ASN A 103 -1.63 13.00 -4.39
C ASN A 103 -2.19 11.72 -5.01
N ILE A 104 -2.51 10.71 -4.20
CA ILE A 104 -3.13 9.46 -4.69
C ILE A 104 -4.44 9.76 -5.42
N MET A 105 -5.32 10.59 -4.84
CA MET A 105 -6.58 10.98 -5.48
C MET A 105 -6.36 11.71 -6.81
N LYS A 106 -5.34 12.58 -6.88
CA LYS A 106 -5.00 13.32 -8.11
C LYS A 106 -4.49 12.37 -9.19
N GLU A 107 -3.54 11.50 -8.86
CA GLU A 107 -2.92 10.57 -9.81
C GLU A 107 -3.92 9.52 -10.31
N LEU A 108 -4.80 9.04 -9.43
CA LEU A 108 -5.90 8.14 -9.79
C LEU A 108 -7.14 8.88 -10.31
N GLN A 109 -7.14 10.21 -10.37
CA GLN A 109 -8.27 11.04 -10.79
C GLN A 109 -9.60 10.69 -10.06
N LEU A 110 -9.51 10.37 -8.77
CA LEU A 110 -10.65 10.04 -7.90
C LEU A 110 -11.20 11.32 -7.25
N ARG A 111 -12.53 11.39 -7.11
CA ARG A 111 -13.22 12.56 -6.55
C ARG A 111 -13.72 12.37 -5.12
N ARG A 112 -13.90 11.11 -4.69
CA ARG A 112 -14.48 10.77 -3.39
C ARG A 112 -13.63 9.69 -2.75
N VAL A 113 -13.45 9.79 -1.44
CA VAL A 113 -12.79 8.80 -0.60
C VAL A 113 -13.79 8.39 0.48
N HIS A 114 -13.87 7.10 0.74
CA HIS A 114 -14.66 6.54 1.83
C HIS A 114 -13.71 5.88 2.81
N ILE A 115 -13.79 6.25 4.09
CA ILE A 115 -12.94 5.72 5.16
C ILE A 115 -13.85 4.95 6.12
N TYR A 116 -13.55 3.67 6.32
CA TYR A 116 -14.32 2.78 7.18
C TYR A 116 -13.43 2.24 8.31
N PRO A 117 -13.15 3.03 9.36
CA PRO A 117 -12.40 2.55 10.50
C PRO A 117 -13.22 1.55 11.32
N ARG A 118 -12.56 0.74 12.17
CA ARG A 118 -13.23 -0.27 13.01
C ARG A 118 -14.27 0.29 13.97
N PHE A 119 -14.13 1.56 14.35
CA PHE A 119 -15.07 2.26 15.22
C PHE A 119 -16.26 2.89 14.47
N HIS A 120 -16.32 2.80 13.14
CA HIS A 120 -17.46 3.25 12.35
C HIS A 120 -18.72 2.49 12.76
N GLU A 121 -19.86 3.16 12.90
CA GLU A 121 -21.10 2.60 13.46
C GLU A 121 -21.52 1.30 12.77
N ASP A 122 -21.64 1.30 11.44
CA ASP A 122 -22.00 0.11 10.64
C ASP A 122 -21.02 -1.06 10.82
N VAL A 123 -19.72 -0.75 10.88
CA VAL A 123 -18.66 -1.76 11.04
C VAL A 123 -18.73 -2.36 12.44
N LYS A 124 -18.84 -1.50 13.46
CA LYS A 124 -18.98 -1.90 14.85
C LYS A 124 -20.20 -2.80 15.04
N LYS A 125 -21.37 -2.39 14.54
CA LYS A 125 -22.61 -3.18 14.61
C LYS A 125 -22.45 -4.58 14.01
N THR A 126 -21.73 -4.69 12.90
CA THR A 126 -21.44 -5.96 12.24
C THR A 126 -20.48 -6.83 13.07
N LEU A 127 -19.39 -6.24 13.58
CA LEU A 127 -18.37 -6.97 14.35
C LEU A 127 -18.85 -7.38 15.74
N GLU A 128 -19.71 -6.58 16.39
CA GLU A 128 -20.23 -6.87 17.72
C GLU A 128 -21.24 -8.02 17.77
N THR A 129 -21.73 -8.48 16.61
CA THR A 129 -22.67 -9.60 16.51
C THR A 129 -22.05 -10.92 17.01
N ARG A 130 -20.72 -11.07 16.92
CA ARG A 130 -19.99 -12.24 17.39
C ARG A 130 -18.73 -11.82 18.13
N LYS A 131 -18.86 -11.50 19.42
CA LYS A 131 -17.72 -11.24 20.29
C LYS A 131 -17.05 -12.57 20.66
N VAL A 132 -15.72 -12.59 20.60
CA VAL A 132 -14.91 -13.71 21.09
C VAL A 132 -14.68 -13.46 22.58
N ASP A 133 -14.96 -14.45 23.42
CA ASP A 133 -14.59 -14.41 24.83
C ASP A 133 -13.06 -14.47 24.93
N ALA A 134 -12.43 -13.32 25.10
CA ALA A 134 -11.00 -13.19 25.28
C ALA A 134 -10.66 -13.24 26.77
N ILE A 135 -9.77 -14.15 27.16
CA ILE A 135 -9.17 -14.20 28.49
C ILE A 135 -7.73 -13.77 28.34
N GLU A 136 -7.39 -12.59 28.88
CA GLU A 136 -6.02 -12.07 28.85
C GLU A 136 -5.23 -12.61 30.05
N PHE A 137 -4.11 -13.27 29.78
CA PHE A 137 -3.17 -13.71 30.80
C PHE A 137 -1.96 -12.79 30.81
N TYR A 138 -1.70 -12.17 31.97
CA TYR A 138 -0.55 -11.31 32.17
C TYR A 138 0.56 -12.10 32.85
N GLN A 139 1.48 -12.64 32.04
CA GLN A 139 2.68 -13.30 32.54
C GLN A 139 3.82 -12.29 32.64
N HIS A 140 4.37 -12.11 33.83
CA HIS A 140 5.50 -11.24 34.06
C HIS A 140 6.79 -11.87 33.54
N LEU A 141 7.72 -11.02 33.11
CA LEU A 141 9.09 -11.44 32.79
C LEU A 141 9.76 -11.96 34.08
N THR A 142 10.62 -12.96 33.93
CA THR A 142 11.50 -13.38 35.03
C THR A 142 12.62 -12.36 35.22
N GLU A 143 13.22 -12.31 36.40
CA GLU A 143 14.31 -11.36 36.71
C GLU A 143 15.46 -11.39 35.68
N PRO A 144 15.95 -12.56 35.20
CA PRO A 144 16.95 -12.58 34.13
C PRO A 144 16.44 -12.04 32.79
N MET A 145 15.16 -12.28 32.44
CA MET A 145 14.57 -11.77 31.20
C MET A 145 14.41 -10.25 31.25
N GLU A 146 14.02 -9.71 32.40
CA GLU A 146 13.91 -8.27 32.61
C GLU A 146 15.28 -7.59 32.53
N ALA A 147 16.32 -8.18 33.14
CA ALA A 147 17.68 -7.68 33.04
C ALA A 147 18.19 -7.63 31.58
N ILE A 148 17.93 -8.70 30.80
CA ILE A 148 18.29 -8.75 29.37
C ILE A 148 17.49 -7.70 28.58
N HIS A 149 16.17 -7.62 28.78
CA HIS A 149 15.31 -6.65 28.09
C HIS A 149 15.76 -5.22 28.38
N HIS A 150 16.04 -4.89 29.64
CA HIS A 150 16.53 -3.58 30.04
C HIS A 150 17.87 -3.24 29.37
N ALA A 151 18.81 -4.19 29.34
CA ALA A 151 20.09 -3.99 28.64
C ALA A 151 19.90 -3.71 27.15
N ILE A 152 19.05 -4.49 26.47
CA ILE A 152 18.75 -4.29 25.03
C ILE A 152 18.16 -2.90 24.79
N VAL A 153 17.18 -2.49 25.60
CA VAL A 153 16.54 -1.16 25.48
C VAL A 153 17.54 -0.03 25.71
N GLN A 154 18.44 -0.18 26.69
CA GLN A 154 19.52 0.78 26.91
C GLN A 154 20.45 0.88 25.70
N TYR A 155 20.89 -0.25 25.13
CA TYR A 155 21.72 -0.25 23.93
C TYR A 155 21.00 0.43 22.75
N MET A 156 19.73 0.10 22.50
CA MET A 156 18.94 0.76 21.46
C MET A 156 18.87 2.28 21.68
N THR A 157 18.63 2.72 22.91
CA THR A 157 18.55 4.15 23.26
C THR A 157 19.87 4.87 22.98
N VAL A 158 20.99 4.28 23.39
CA VAL A 158 22.33 4.83 23.16
C VAL A 158 22.65 4.89 21.67
N THR A 159 22.40 3.81 20.92
CA THR A 159 22.64 3.76 19.48
C THR A 159 21.81 4.79 18.72
N LEU A 160 20.52 4.95 19.06
CA LEU A 160 19.67 5.99 18.45
C LEU A 160 20.17 7.40 18.78
N SER A 161 20.60 7.63 20.02
CA SER A 161 21.14 8.92 20.46
C SER A 161 22.44 9.28 19.72
N GLU A 162 23.33 8.31 19.54
CA GLU A 162 24.54 8.45 18.75
C GLU A 162 24.24 8.72 17.27
N LEU A 163 23.28 8.00 16.69
CA LEU A 163 22.84 8.20 15.31
C LEU A 163 22.30 9.63 15.09
N LYS A 164 21.50 10.14 16.03
CA LYS A 164 21.01 11.53 16.03
C LYS A 164 22.16 12.54 16.13
N ARG A 165 23.12 12.28 17.01
CA ARG A 165 24.28 13.16 17.23
C ARG A 165 25.15 13.30 15.97
N SER A 166 25.38 12.20 15.27
CA SER A 166 26.22 12.15 14.06
C SER A 166 25.54 12.79 12.84
N ASN A 167 24.20 12.87 12.81
CA ASN A 167 23.44 13.33 11.66
C ASN A 167 22.55 14.55 11.97
N LYS A 168 23.17 15.69 12.35
CA LYS A 168 22.47 16.94 12.75
C LYS A 168 21.63 17.61 11.65
N ILE A 169 21.75 17.17 10.41
CA ILE A 169 21.02 17.74 9.25
C ILE A 169 19.64 17.09 9.10
N LEU A 170 19.44 15.91 9.69
CA LEU A 170 18.20 15.15 9.59
C LEU A 170 17.31 15.44 10.81
N GLU A 171 16.04 15.76 10.58
CA GLU A 171 15.02 15.77 11.62
C GLU A 171 14.66 14.31 11.96
N LEU A 172 15.27 13.80 13.03
CA LEU A 172 15.17 12.38 13.45
C LEU A 172 14.30 12.22 14.70
N ASP A 173 13.37 13.14 14.96
CA ASP A 173 12.54 13.12 16.17
C ASP A 173 11.66 11.86 16.25
N ASP A 174 11.25 11.35 15.08
CA ASP A 174 10.50 10.09 14.94
C ASP A 174 11.35 8.84 15.22
N LEU A 175 12.69 8.94 15.26
CA LEU A 175 13.58 7.84 15.62
C LEU A 175 13.72 7.74 17.14
N ASN A 176 12.74 7.13 17.81
CA ASN A 176 12.78 6.84 19.24
C ASN A 176 12.56 5.33 19.49
N VAL A 177 12.77 4.89 20.73
CA VAL A 177 12.69 3.47 21.08
C VAL A 177 11.25 2.94 20.93
N GLU A 178 10.25 3.76 21.23
CA GLU A 178 8.83 3.41 21.05
C GLU A 178 8.51 3.15 19.58
N SER A 179 8.97 4.03 18.68
CA SER A 179 8.89 3.87 17.23
C SER A 179 9.62 2.62 16.75
N ALA A 180 10.76 2.28 17.37
CA ALA A 180 11.57 1.12 17.00
C ALA A 180 10.91 -0.23 17.33
N TYR A 181 9.93 -0.25 18.24
CA TYR A 181 9.11 -1.45 18.49
C TYR A 181 8.09 -1.72 17.38
N PHE A 182 7.74 -0.74 16.55
CA PHE A 182 6.78 -0.92 15.47
C PHE A 182 7.44 -1.47 14.21
N HIS A 183 6.72 -2.37 13.52
CA HIS A 183 7.20 -3.04 12.31
C HIS A 183 7.51 -2.07 11.15
N SER A 184 7.03 -0.82 11.19
CA SER A 184 7.27 0.20 10.17
C SER A 184 8.50 1.08 10.42
N PHE A 185 9.28 0.82 11.47
CA PHE A 185 10.47 1.61 11.79
C PHE A 185 11.50 1.61 10.65
N ASP A 186 11.70 0.46 10.02
CA ASP A 186 12.62 0.30 8.89
C ASP A 186 12.24 1.19 7.69
N ALA A 187 10.94 1.29 7.40
CA ALA A 187 10.41 2.14 6.34
C ALA A 187 10.61 3.63 6.63
N VAL A 188 10.47 4.05 7.90
CA VAL A 188 10.75 5.42 8.33
C VAL A 188 12.24 5.75 8.17
N VAL A 189 13.11 4.85 8.65
CA VAL A 189 14.56 4.98 8.53
C VAL A 189 14.99 5.08 7.07
N ARG A 190 14.53 4.16 6.20
CA ARG A 190 14.84 4.19 4.76
C ARG A 190 14.36 5.48 4.10
N ARG A 191 13.13 5.92 4.39
CA ARG A 191 12.59 7.16 3.82
C ARG A 191 13.45 8.39 4.16
N GLN A 192 14.00 8.46 5.36
CA GLN A 192 14.83 9.58 5.80
C GLN A 192 16.29 9.46 5.32
N LEU A 193 16.83 8.25 5.26
CA LEU A 193 18.25 8.01 4.95
C LEU A 193 18.53 7.73 3.47
N ASP A 194 17.64 7.10 2.70
CA ASP A 194 17.86 6.77 1.29
C ASP A 194 18.27 7.99 0.43
N PRO A 195 17.67 9.20 0.60
CA PRO A 195 18.08 10.37 -0.19
C PRO A 195 19.51 10.85 0.09
N VAL A 196 20.04 10.55 1.28
CA VAL A 196 21.34 11.01 1.76
C VAL A 196 22.30 9.87 2.07
N TRP A 197 22.00 8.65 1.66
CA TRP A 197 22.75 7.44 2.04
C TRP A 197 24.25 7.58 1.75
N HIS A 198 24.58 8.25 0.63
CA HIS A 198 25.94 8.53 0.15
C HIS A 198 26.69 9.61 0.96
N LYS A 199 26.02 10.30 1.89
CA LYS A 199 26.56 11.36 2.75
C LYS A 199 26.70 10.92 4.21
N VAL A 200 26.14 9.77 4.57
CA VAL A 200 26.31 9.18 5.90
C VAL A 200 27.74 8.62 5.95
N GLY A 201 28.52 9.03 6.96
CA GLY A 201 29.89 8.54 7.16
C GLY A 201 29.94 7.04 7.49
N PRO A 202 31.13 6.43 7.52
CA PRO A 202 31.29 5.06 8.03
C PRO A 202 30.80 4.92 9.48
#